data_AF-A0A530K7Q0-F1
#
_entry.id   AF-A0A530K7Q0-F1
#
_cell.length_a   1.000
_cell.length_b   1.000
_cell.length_c   1.000
_cell.angle_alpha   90.00
_cell.angle_beta   90.00
_cell.angle_gamma   90.00
#
_symmetry.space_group_name_H-M   'P 1'
#
loop_
_entity.id
_entity.type
_entity.pdbx_description
1 polymer ?
#
loop_
_entity_poly.entity_id
_entity_poly.type
_entity_poly.pdbx_seq_one_letter_code
_entity_poly.pdbx_strand_id
1 'polypeptide(L)'
;MPSEQTSRTTTSRRLSGETMLALPASVAIPSYARNKVIPGIVHLGVGAFHRAHQAAYVDDCLAAGETDWGIVGVSLRSADTRDALTPQDGLYTLAIRSSGAEKLQVIGSIGAMLVAPEDPGAVLAALTDPRTRIVTLTITEKAYLRAAGGGLDTAHPDIVHDLATPELPKTAHGFLAEALARRR
;
A
#
# COMPACT_ATOMS: atom_id res chain seq x y z
N MET A 1 5.60 11.47 54.89
CA MET A 1 5.43 12.11 53.57
C MET A 1 5.66 11.05 52.50
N PRO A 2 4.63 10.40 51.94
CA PRO A 2 4.84 9.53 50.80
C PRO A 2 4.94 10.36 49.52
N SER A 3 6.00 10.14 48.77
CA SER A 3 6.28 10.74 47.47
C SER A 3 5.32 10.23 46.40
N GLU A 4 4.54 11.12 45.79
CA GLU A 4 3.75 10.84 44.59
C GLU A 4 4.69 10.65 43.38
N GLN A 5 4.86 9.38 42.97
CA GLN A 5 5.34 9.06 41.63
C GLN A 5 4.18 9.29 40.66
N THR A 6 4.19 10.44 39.99
CA THR A 6 3.34 10.70 38.85
C THR A 6 3.80 9.82 37.68
N SER A 7 3.10 8.71 37.48
CA SER A 7 3.18 7.89 36.27
C SER A 7 2.76 8.75 35.08
N ARG A 8 3.73 9.28 34.33
CA ARG A 8 3.49 9.88 33.02
C ARG A 8 3.13 8.76 32.05
N THR A 9 1.84 8.53 31.88
CA THR A 9 1.33 7.76 30.74
C THR A 9 1.63 8.59 29.48
N THR A 10 2.78 8.38 28.86
CA THR A 10 3.02 8.84 27.49
C THR A 10 2.11 8.00 26.59
N THR A 11 0.92 8.51 26.30
CA THR A 11 0.13 8.03 25.17
C THR A 11 1.00 8.20 23.93
N SER A 12 1.62 7.11 23.47
CA SER A 12 2.44 7.11 22.28
C SER A 12 1.57 7.53 21.10
N ARG A 13 1.71 8.78 20.67
CA ARG A 13 0.97 9.34 19.56
C ARG A 13 1.43 8.63 18.30
N ARG A 14 0.52 7.94 17.61
CA ARG A 14 0.83 7.36 16.29
C ARG A 14 1.18 8.47 15.31
N LEU A 15 2.04 8.15 14.36
CA LEU A 15 2.24 8.98 13.17
C LEU A 15 0.91 9.11 12.44
N SER A 16 0.51 10.32 12.09
CA SER A 16 -0.68 10.63 11.28
C SER A 16 -0.51 12.02 10.67
N GLY A 17 -1.42 12.44 9.79
CA GLY A 17 -1.42 13.79 9.24
C GLY A 17 -1.47 14.87 10.33
N GLU A 18 -2.17 14.60 11.44
CA GLU A 18 -2.28 15.50 12.58
C GLU A 18 -0.99 15.61 13.41
N THR A 19 -0.23 14.52 13.52
CA THR A 19 0.94 14.46 14.41
C THR A 19 2.27 14.67 13.68
N MET A 20 2.28 14.53 12.36
CA MET A 20 3.48 14.62 11.52
C MET A 20 4.21 15.95 11.63
N LEU A 21 3.49 17.07 11.79
CA LEU A 21 4.10 18.40 11.92
C LEU A 21 4.82 18.61 13.26
N ALA A 22 4.58 17.74 14.25
CA ALA A 22 5.24 17.78 15.55
C ALA A 22 6.48 16.87 15.64
N LEU A 23 6.88 16.23 14.54
CA LEU A 23 8.07 15.38 14.49
C LEU A 23 9.36 16.21 14.67
N PRO A 24 10.45 15.59 15.17
CA PRO A 24 11.75 16.25 15.22
C PRO A 24 12.16 16.77 13.84
N ALA A 25 12.80 17.94 13.79
CA ALA A 25 13.24 18.57 12.53
C ALA A 25 14.22 17.71 11.70
N SER A 26 14.84 16.70 12.30
CA SER A 26 15.70 15.73 11.61
C SER A 26 14.94 14.69 10.79
N VAL A 27 13.63 14.55 10.98
CA VAL A 27 12.77 13.65 10.22
C VAL A 27 12.20 14.40 9.02
N ALA A 28 12.53 13.95 7.81
CA ALA A 28 11.94 14.52 6.60
C ALA A 28 10.45 14.15 6.53
N ILE A 29 9.61 15.10 6.13
CA ILE A 29 8.17 14.89 5.92
C ILE A 29 7.80 15.24 4.47
N PRO A 30 6.68 14.72 3.93
CA PRO A 30 6.20 15.08 2.60
C PRO A 30 6.08 16.59 2.41
N SER A 31 6.68 17.14 1.36
CA SER A 31 6.62 18.57 1.00
C SER A 31 5.39 18.95 0.18
N TYR A 32 4.55 17.97 -0.18
CA TYR A 32 3.38 18.13 -1.02
C TYR A 32 2.08 18.01 -0.20
N ALA A 33 1.02 18.66 -0.69
CA ALA A 33 -0.29 18.62 -0.06
C ALA A 33 -0.97 17.26 -0.33
N ARG A 34 -0.88 16.32 0.61
CA ARG A 34 -1.41 14.95 0.47
C ARG A 34 -2.89 14.89 0.10
N ASN A 35 -3.69 15.86 0.55
CA ASN A 35 -5.12 15.96 0.22
C ASN A 35 -5.39 16.35 -1.26
N LYS A 36 -4.37 16.77 -2.01
CA LYS A 36 -4.44 17.04 -3.45
C LYS A 36 -3.97 15.87 -4.31
N VAL A 37 -3.44 14.80 -3.70
CA VAL A 37 -2.92 13.65 -4.43
C VAL A 37 -4.07 12.78 -4.90
N ILE A 38 -4.13 12.54 -6.21
CA ILE A 38 -5.12 11.71 -6.87
C ILE A 38 -4.50 10.33 -7.12
N PRO A 39 -5.19 9.24 -6.74
CA PRO A 39 -4.69 7.90 -7.05
C PRO A 39 -4.61 7.64 -8.55
N GLY A 40 -3.44 7.20 -9.00
CA GLY A 40 -3.20 6.73 -10.38
C GLY A 40 -2.52 5.37 -10.46
N ILE A 41 -2.15 4.81 -9.30
CA ILE A 41 -1.47 3.51 -9.18
C ILE A 41 -2.26 2.63 -8.22
N VAL A 42 -2.53 1.40 -8.64
CA VAL A 42 -2.94 0.32 -7.73
C VAL A 42 -1.74 -0.61 -7.53
N HIS A 43 -1.38 -0.89 -6.28
CA HIS A 43 -0.29 -1.79 -5.95
C HIS A 43 -0.79 -3.06 -5.27
N LEU A 44 -0.59 -4.22 -5.90
CA LEU A 44 -0.96 -5.53 -5.35
C LEU A 44 0.22 -6.12 -4.56
N GLY A 45 0.02 -6.34 -3.26
CA GLY A 45 1.02 -6.91 -2.36
C GLY A 45 1.91 -5.86 -1.68
N VAL A 46 1.34 -5.09 -0.75
CA VAL A 46 2.02 -4.01 -0.01
C VAL A 46 2.98 -4.56 1.05
N GLY A 47 4.15 -5.03 0.60
CA GLY A 47 5.22 -5.52 1.46
C GLY A 47 6.22 -4.45 1.91
N ALA A 48 7.22 -4.88 2.70
CA ALA A 48 8.33 -4.00 3.09
C ALA A 48 9.12 -3.49 1.88
N PHE A 49 9.35 -4.33 0.87
CA PHE A 49 10.07 -3.92 -0.35
C PHE A 49 9.33 -2.82 -1.12
N HIS A 50 8.01 -2.95 -1.29
CA HIS A 50 7.22 -1.91 -1.94
C HIS A 50 7.33 -0.56 -1.22
N ARG A 51 7.14 -0.58 0.09
CA ARG A 51 7.26 0.61 0.94
C ARG A 51 8.67 1.21 0.94
N ALA A 52 9.71 0.40 0.84
CA ALA A 52 11.08 0.89 0.80
C ALA A 52 11.54 1.33 -0.60
N HIS A 53 10.80 0.99 -1.66
CA HIS A 53 11.23 1.18 -3.04
C HIS A 53 10.19 1.95 -3.87
N GLN A 54 9.17 1.29 -4.44
CA GLN A 54 8.28 1.98 -5.39
C GLN A 54 7.50 3.12 -4.73
N ALA A 55 6.98 2.92 -3.51
CA ALA A 55 6.27 3.98 -2.80
C ALA A 55 7.18 5.17 -2.46
N ALA A 56 8.46 4.94 -2.17
CA ALA A 56 9.43 6.00 -1.91
C ALA A 56 9.73 6.83 -3.17
N TYR A 57 9.93 6.18 -4.33
CA TYR A 57 10.11 6.89 -5.59
C TYR A 57 8.86 7.67 -6.03
N VAL A 58 7.66 7.13 -5.79
CA VAL A 58 6.41 7.86 -6.04
C VAL A 58 6.30 9.07 -5.11
N ASP A 59 6.71 8.94 -3.85
CA ASP A 59 6.75 10.06 -2.89
C ASP A 59 7.64 11.20 -3.40
N ASP A 60 8.83 10.88 -3.93
CA ASP A 60 9.73 11.85 -4.54
C ASP A 60 9.12 12.51 -5.78
N CYS A 61 8.40 11.77 -6.63
CA CYS A 61 7.67 12.35 -7.77
C CYS A 61 6.60 13.34 -7.31
N LEU A 62 5.84 13.00 -6.26
CA LEU A 62 4.83 13.90 -5.69
C LEU A 62 5.48 15.16 -5.09
N ALA A 63 6.63 15.00 -4.43
CA ALA A 63 7.44 16.11 -3.93
C ALA A 63 7.98 17.02 -5.05
N ALA A 64 8.19 16.47 -6.25
CA ALA A 64 8.59 17.21 -7.44
C ALA A 64 7.43 17.96 -8.14
N GLY A 65 6.19 17.83 -7.64
CA GLY A 65 5.02 18.57 -8.12
C GLY A 65 3.98 17.74 -8.85
N GLU A 66 4.23 16.44 -9.05
CA GLU A 66 3.20 15.53 -9.56
C GLU A 66 2.06 15.38 -8.55
N THR A 67 0.84 15.15 -9.05
CA THR A 67 -0.33 14.97 -8.17
C THR A 67 -1.15 13.73 -8.48
N ASP A 68 -1.01 13.15 -9.67
CA ASP A 68 -1.90 12.08 -10.16
C ASP A 68 -1.36 10.66 -9.98
N TRP A 69 -0.33 10.48 -9.13
CA TRP A 69 0.37 9.21 -8.94
C TRP A 69 0.20 8.60 -7.56
N GLY A 70 -0.81 9.03 -6.79
CA GLY A 70 -1.12 8.40 -5.50
C GLY A 70 -1.33 6.89 -5.61
N ILE A 71 -1.00 6.16 -4.56
CA ILE A 71 -1.08 4.71 -4.50
C ILE A 71 -2.29 4.27 -3.68
N VAL A 72 -3.13 3.41 -4.28
CA VAL A 72 -4.02 2.51 -3.54
C VAL A 72 -3.30 1.18 -3.36
N GLY A 73 -2.97 0.86 -2.11
CA GLY A 73 -2.37 -0.42 -1.76
C GLY A 73 -3.44 -1.50 -1.59
N VAL A 74 -3.17 -2.70 -2.08
CA VAL A 74 -4.06 -3.86 -1.96
C VAL A 74 -3.32 -5.03 -1.32
N SER A 75 -3.84 -5.51 -0.19
CA SER A 75 -3.44 -6.80 0.36
C SER A 75 -4.31 -7.91 -0.22
N LEU A 76 -3.69 -8.92 -0.82
CA LEU A 76 -4.41 -10.07 -1.39
C LEU A 76 -4.72 -11.17 -0.34
N ARG A 77 -4.25 -11.03 0.91
CA ARG A 77 -4.29 -12.13 1.91
C ARG A 77 -4.83 -11.73 3.28
N SER A 78 -4.24 -10.73 3.94
CA SER A 78 -4.59 -10.37 5.32
C SER A 78 -4.72 -8.85 5.53
N ALA A 79 -5.38 -8.49 6.62
CA ALA A 79 -5.61 -7.09 7.02
C ALA A 79 -4.39 -6.42 7.69
N ASP A 80 -3.38 -7.17 8.13
CA ASP A 80 -2.34 -6.66 9.03
C ASP A 80 -1.66 -5.38 8.55
N THR A 81 -1.36 -5.27 7.25
CA THR A 81 -0.75 -4.05 6.68
C THR A 81 -1.74 -2.88 6.63
N ARG A 82 -3.01 -3.15 6.30
CA ARG A 82 -4.09 -2.14 6.34
C ARG A 82 -4.28 -1.64 7.77
N ASP A 83 -4.33 -2.53 8.75
CA ASP A 83 -4.53 -2.19 10.17
C ASP A 83 -3.34 -1.45 10.78
N ALA A 84 -2.13 -1.68 10.26
CA ALA A 84 -0.94 -0.93 10.64
C ALA A 84 -0.92 0.50 10.05
N LEU A 85 -1.28 0.65 8.76
CA LEU A 85 -1.15 1.92 8.03
C LEU A 85 -2.38 2.83 8.11
N THR A 86 -3.59 2.28 8.17
CA THR A 86 -4.85 3.06 8.12
C THR A 86 -4.97 4.02 9.31
N PRO A 87 -4.67 3.61 10.56
CA PRO A 87 -4.68 4.54 11.70
C PRO A 87 -3.61 5.64 11.62
N GLN A 88 -2.73 5.59 10.61
CA GLN A 88 -1.68 6.56 10.34
C GLN A 88 -1.92 7.35 9.05
N ASP A 89 -3.15 7.33 8.52
CA ASP A 89 -3.51 7.96 7.24
C ASP A 89 -2.66 7.47 6.06
N GLY A 90 -2.21 6.21 6.10
CA GLY A 90 -1.30 5.63 5.09
C GLY A 90 0.17 6.02 5.26
N LEU A 91 0.51 6.88 6.23
CA LEU A 91 1.88 7.30 6.51
C LEU A 91 2.69 6.18 7.16
N TYR A 92 3.97 6.13 6.81
CA TYR A 92 4.97 5.31 7.50
C TYR A 92 6.35 5.98 7.40
N THR A 93 7.29 5.53 8.24
CA THR A 93 8.66 6.00 8.23
C THR A 93 9.56 5.05 7.44
N LEU A 94 10.28 5.57 6.46
CA LEU A 94 11.42 4.94 5.82
C LEU A 94 12.70 5.31 6.56
N ALA A 95 13.41 4.29 7.05
CA ALA A 95 14.74 4.44 7.66
C ALA A 95 15.82 4.04 6.65
N ILE A 96 16.63 5.00 6.22
CA ILE A 96 17.75 4.79 5.30
C ILE A 96 19.03 4.76 6.14
N ARG A 97 19.73 3.63 6.13
CA ARG A 97 20.92 3.41 6.95
C ARG A 97 22.13 3.10 6.09
N SER A 98 23.24 3.80 6.35
CA SER A 98 24.53 3.56 5.69
C SER A 98 25.67 4.00 6.61
N SER A 99 26.70 3.18 6.77
CA SER A 99 27.97 3.50 7.47
C SER A 99 27.85 4.34 8.75
N GLY A 100 26.93 3.98 9.64
CA GLY A 100 26.73 4.66 10.93
C GLY A 100 25.80 5.88 10.90
N ALA A 101 25.29 6.27 9.73
CA ALA A 101 24.26 7.30 9.59
C ALA A 101 22.87 6.67 9.42
N GLU A 102 21.87 7.33 10.00
CA GLU A 102 20.45 7.04 9.79
C GLU A 102 19.73 8.30 9.36
N LYS A 103 18.97 8.20 8.27
CA LYS A 103 18.02 9.22 7.83
C LYS A 103 16.61 8.65 7.92
N LEU A 104 15.71 9.39 8.56
CA LEU A 104 14.30 9.05 8.65
C LEU A 104 13.49 9.97 7.73
N GLN A 105 12.60 9.37 6.94
CA GLN A 105 11.68 10.10 6.07
C GLN A 105 10.28 9.51 6.23
N VAL A 106 9.28 10.37 6.45
CA VAL A 106 7.88 9.99 6.37
C VAL A 106 7.48 9.91 4.90
N ILE A 107 6.92 8.77 4.50
CA ILE A 107 6.38 8.55 3.16
C ILE A 107 4.86 8.69 3.21
N GLY A 108 4.30 9.43 2.25
CA GLY A 108 2.88 9.76 2.19
C GLY A 108 2.17 9.37 0.90
N SER A 109 2.87 8.70 -0.03
CA SER A 109 2.38 8.32 -1.36
C SER A 109 1.28 7.26 -1.35
N ILE A 110 1.15 6.47 -0.28
CA ILE A 110 0.04 5.54 -0.06
C ILE A 110 -1.14 6.31 0.57
N GLY A 111 -2.21 6.46 -0.20
CA GLY A 111 -3.42 7.19 0.23
C GLY A 111 -4.51 6.30 0.82
N ALA A 112 -4.58 5.04 0.39
CA ALA A 112 -5.58 4.08 0.87
C ALA A 112 -5.05 2.64 0.84
N MET A 113 -5.64 1.79 1.67
CA MET A 113 -5.33 0.37 1.78
C MET A 113 -6.62 -0.46 1.69
N LEU A 114 -6.66 -1.41 0.76
CA LEU A 114 -7.75 -2.37 0.58
C LEU A 114 -7.29 -3.79 0.93
N VAL A 115 -8.23 -4.64 1.31
CA VAL A 115 -8.00 -6.05 1.62
C VAL A 115 -8.92 -6.88 0.73
N ALA A 116 -8.35 -7.53 -0.28
CA ALA A 116 -9.12 -8.17 -1.34
C ALA A 116 -10.09 -9.26 -0.84
N PRO A 117 -9.75 -10.10 0.16
CA PRO A 117 -10.70 -11.04 0.75
C PRO A 117 -11.87 -10.39 1.50
N GLU A 118 -11.74 -9.15 1.97
CA GLU A 118 -12.81 -8.44 2.71
C GLU A 118 -13.76 -7.70 1.74
N ASP A 119 -13.20 -7.05 0.71
CA ASP A 119 -13.98 -6.31 -0.27
C ASP A 119 -13.35 -6.41 -1.68
N PRO A 120 -13.62 -7.49 -2.42
CA PRO A 120 -13.15 -7.62 -3.80
C PRO A 120 -13.78 -6.57 -4.73
N GLY A 121 -14.98 -6.07 -4.40
CA GLY A 121 -15.67 -5.04 -5.15
C GLY A 121 -14.92 -3.71 -5.13
N ALA A 122 -14.44 -3.28 -3.95
CA ALA A 122 -13.61 -2.09 -3.80
C ALA A 122 -12.28 -2.20 -4.56
N VAL A 123 -11.66 -3.38 -4.58
CA VAL A 123 -10.43 -3.62 -5.35
C VAL A 123 -10.71 -3.48 -6.85
N LEU A 124 -11.78 -4.09 -7.36
CA LEU A 124 -12.18 -3.94 -8.76
C LEU A 124 -12.51 -2.50 -9.10
N ALA A 125 -13.22 -1.78 -8.22
CA ALA A 125 -13.52 -0.36 -8.43
C ALA A 125 -12.23 0.49 -8.52
N ALA A 126 -11.23 0.23 -7.68
CA ALA A 126 -9.95 0.92 -7.76
C ALA A 126 -9.18 0.58 -9.05
N LEU A 127 -9.22 -0.67 -9.51
CA LEU A 127 -8.58 -1.12 -10.75
C LEU A 127 -9.29 -0.57 -12.01
N THR A 128 -10.60 -0.39 -11.97
CA THR A 128 -11.41 0.10 -13.10
C THR A 128 -11.57 1.62 -13.13
N ASP A 129 -11.17 2.34 -12.07
CA ASP A 129 -11.16 3.80 -12.08
C ASP A 129 -10.36 4.33 -13.28
N PRO A 130 -10.92 5.21 -14.13
CA PRO A 130 -10.24 5.70 -15.33
C PRO A 130 -8.91 6.41 -15.01
N ARG A 131 -8.73 6.93 -13.80
CA ARG A 131 -7.49 7.57 -13.32
C ARG A 131 -6.39 6.57 -13.00
N THR A 132 -6.74 5.32 -12.66
CA THR A 132 -5.78 4.22 -12.50
C THR A 132 -5.18 3.90 -13.86
N ARG A 133 -3.90 4.23 -14.01
CA ARG A 133 -3.13 4.07 -15.25
C ARG A 133 -2.07 2.99 -15.14
N ILE A 134 -1.65 2.65 -13.91
CA ILE A 134 -0.63 1.65 -13.64
C ILE A 134 -1.11 0.70 -12.55
N VAL A 135 -0.93 -0.61 -12.78
CA VAL A 135 -1.01 -1.63 -11.73
C VAL A 135 0.37 -2.23 -11.52
N THR A 136 0.87 -2.20 -10.29
CA THR A 136 2.18 -2.75 -9.92
C THR A 136 2.02 -3.89 -8.92
N LEU A 137 2.99 -4.82 -8.88
CA LEU A 137 2.87 -6.05 -8.10
C LEU A 137 4.17 -6.36 -7.34
N THR A 138 4.05 -6.65 -6.04
CA THR A 138 5.09 -7.36 -5.26
C THR A 138 4.47 -8.50 -4.46
N ILE A 139 3.93 -9.48 -5.20
CA ILE A 139 3.13 -10.59 -4.64
C ILE A 139 3.96 -11.84 -4.30
N THR A 140 5.29 -11.78 -4.42
CA THR A 140 6.24 -12.93 -4.42
C THR A 140 6.06 -13.88 -5.61
N GLU A 141 7.05 -14.72 -5.86
CA GLU A 141 7.10 -15.66 -6.98
C GLU A 141 5.95 -16.67 -6.95
N LYS A 142 5.54 -17.11 -5.75
CA LYS A 142 4.50 -18.14 -5.59
C LYS A 142 3.12 -17.68 -6.04
N ALA A 143 2.80 -16.39 -5.86
CA ALA A 143 1.48 -15.86 -6.19
C ALA A 143 1.25 -15.68 -7.71
N TYR A 144 2.28 -15.90 -8.54
CA TYR A 144 2.12 -16.02 -9.98
C TYR A 144 1.57 -17.39 -10.40
N LEU A 145 1.39 -18.34 -9.45
CA LEU A 145 0.69 -19.62 -9.65
C LEU A 145 1.19 -20.36 -10.89
N ARG A 146 2.52 -20.49 -11.02
CA ARG A 146 3.15 -21.12 -12.18
C ARG A 146 3.27 -22.63 -11.99
N ALA A 147 2.85 -23.38 -13.01
CA ALA A 147 3.08 -24.81 -13.11
C ALA A 147 4.58 -25.11 -13.37
N ALA A 148 5.00 -26.35 -13.13
CA ALA A 148 6.37 -26.78 -13.38
C ALA A 148 6.82 -26.56 -14.84
N GLY A 149 5.88 -26.63 -15.80
CA GLY A 149 6.13 -26.33 -17.22
C GLY A 149 6.27 -24.84 -17.56
N GLY A 150 6.16 -23.94 -16.57
CA GLY A 150 6.37 -22.50 -16.72
C GLY A 150 5.14 -21.67 -17.10
N GLY A 151 4.04 -22.31 -17.50
CA GLY A 151 2.74 -21.66 -17.71
C GLY A 151 1.96 -21.46 -16.42
N LEU A 152 0.76 -20.87 -16.52
CA LEU A 152 -0.19 -20.77 -15.41
C LEU A 152 -0.63 -22.18 -14.99
N ASP A 153 -0.64 -22.45 -13.69
CA ASP A 153 -1.23 -23.65 -13.11
C ASP A 153 -2.76 -23.52 -13.10
N THR A 154 -3.39 -23.94 -14.19
CA THR A 154 -4.85 -23.90 -14.35
C THR A 154 -5.59 -24.88 -13.45
N ALA A 155 -4.88 -25.83 -12.81
CA ALA A 155 -5.46 -26.75 -11.85
C ALA A 155 -5.42 -26.19 -10.41
N HIS A 156 -4.73 -25.08 -10.17
CA HIS A 156 -4.70 -24.45 -8.86
C HIS A 156 -6.11 -24.05 -8.42
N PRO A 157 -6.55 -24.40 -7.18
CA PRO A 157 -7.93 -24.17 -6.74
C PRO A 157 -8.42 -22.72 -6.88
N ASP A 158 -7.55 -21.74 -6.61
CA ASP A 158 -7.91 -20.32 -6.76
C ASP A 158 -8.02 -19.89 -8.23
N ILE A 159 -7.28 -20.51 -9.17
CA ILE A 159 -7.46 -20.25 -10.60
C ILE A 159 -8.77 -20.87 -11.08
N VAL A 160 -9.08 -22.09 -10.65
CA VAL A 160 -10.37 -22.72 -10.94
C VAL A 160 -11.52 -21.88 -10.40
N HIS A 161 -11.40 -21.33 -9.19
CA HIS A 161 -12.36 -20.39 -8.62
C HIS A 161 -12.52 -19.13 -9.49
N ASP A 162 -11.42 -18.46 -9.84
CA ASP A 162 -11.45 -17.22 -10.63
C ASP A 162 -12.07 -17.43 -12.02
N LEU A 163 -11.89 -18.60 -12.63
CA LEU A 163 -12.51 -18.95 -13.90
C LEU A 163 -14.02 -19.23 -13.76
N ALA A 164 -14.46 -19.78 -12.62
CA ALA A 164 -15.86 -20.09 -12.37
C ALA A 164 -16.68 -18.87 -11.92
N THR A 165 -16.05 -17.90 -11.25
CA THR A 165 -16.69 -16.69 -10.70
C THR A 165 -15.81 -15.46 -10.97
N PRO A 166 -15.67 -15.03 -12.23
CA PRO A 166 -14.74 -13.96 -12.63
C PRO A 166 -15.05 -12.61 -11.97
N GLU A 167 -16.31 -12.36 -11.60
CA GLU A 167 -16.75 -11.13 -10.93
C GLU A 167 -16.35 -11.05 -9.44
N LEU A 168 -15.94 -12.18 -8.83
CA LEU A 168 -15.46 -12.29 -7.45
C LEU A 168 -14.10 -13.04 -7.40
N PRO A 169 -13.05 -12.47 -8.01
CA PRO A 169 -11.76 -13.12 -8.10
C PRO A 169 -11.02 -13.11 -6.76
N LYS A 170 -10.09 -14.06 -6.60
CA LYS A 170 -9.19 -14.23 -5.45
C LYS A 170 -7.74 -13.98 -5.82
N THR A 171 -7.34 -14.28 -7.06
CA THR A 171 -5.94 -14.15 -7.47
C THR A 171 -5.66 -12.80 -8.13
N ALA A 172 -4.39 -12.40 -8.15
CA ALA A 172 -3.97 -11.23 -8.92
C ALA A 172 -4.37 -11.34 -10.41
N HIS A 173 -4.33 -12.55 -10.99
CA HIS A 173 -4.74 -12.77 -12.37
C HIS A 173 -6.22 -12.52 -12.58
N GLY A 174 -7.09 -13.05 -11.71
CA GLY A 174 -8.53 -12.83 -11.78
C GLY A 174 -8.90 -11.36 -11.64
N PHE A 175 -8.32 -10.66 -10.65
CA PHE A 175 -8.52 -9.21 -10.49
C PHE A 175 -8.10 -8.42 -11.73
N LEU A 176 -6.92 -8.71 -12.28
CA LEU A 176 -6.41 -8.02 -13.47
C LEU A 176 -7.26 -8.33 -14.71
N ALA A 177 -7.61 -9.59 -14.95
CA ALA A 177 -8.40 -10.01 -16.10
C ALA A 177 -9.80 -9.39 -16.07
N GLU A 178 -10.48 -9.46 -14.93
CA GLU A 178 -11.82 -8.89 -14.74
C GLU A 178 -11.79 -7.36 -14.84
N ALA A 179 -10.81 -6.69 -14.21
CA ALA A 179 -10.68 -5.25 -14.33
C ALA A 179 -10.42 -4.81 -15.78
N LEU A 180 -9.57 -5.52 -16.52
CA LEU A 180 -9.36 -5.25 -17.94
C LEU A 180 -10.64 -5.48 -18.75
N ALA A 181 -11.39 -6.55 -18.49
CA ALA A 181 -12.65 -6.81 -19.16
C ALA A 181 -13.67 -5.68 -18.95
N ARG A 182 -13.78 -5.14 -17.73
CA ARG A 182 -14.67 -4.01 -17.40
C ARG A 182 -14.25 -2.68 -18.02
N ARG A 183 -12.98 -2.52 -18.40
CA ARG A 183 -12.44 -1.28 -18.98
C ARG A 183 -12.52 -1.24 -20.51
N ARG A 184 -12.83 -2.35 -21.18
CA ARG A 184 -12.98 -2.44 -22.64
C ARG A 184 -14.25 -1.73 -23.09
#